data_AF-A0A8H6DC17-F1
#
_entry.id   AF-A0A8H6DC17-F1
#
_cell.length_a   1.000
_cell.length_b   1.000
_cell.length_c   1.000
_cell.angle_alpha   90.00
_cell.angle_beta   90.00
_cell.angle_gamma   90.00
#
_symmetry.space_group_name_H-M   'P 1'
#
loop_
_entity.id
_entity.type
_entity.pdbx_description
1 polymer ?
#
loop_
_entity_poly.entity_id
_entity_poly.type
_entity_poly.pdbx_seq_one_letter_code
_entity_poly.pdbx_strand_id
1 'polypeptide(L)'
;MAPQLTSWEDLLWVSEEVDEDTGDFQYTMFAMVEDDMIYYGQLNKPKADISFQHATDSLVRVPDEEIFPRWPQDLTLTKAPEELPPDVFFKRPGMALYDIFSKHKVVHLLPKGLMEEAEEMEVLRSKPHPNIVRYHGYHVRRGYITGLVFDRHPHDLKSYLKNGHLIQNTTLFIELLESAIHHLHSLG
;
A
#
# COMPACT_ATOMS: atom_id res chain seq x y z
N MET A 1 -0.93 0.47 23.02
CA MET A 1 -0.13 1.72 23.02
C MET A 1 0.21 2.02 21.58
N ALA A 2 0.23 3.30 21.18
CA ALA A 2 0.66 3.67 19.83
C ALA A 2 2.14 3.27 19.62
N PRO A 3 2.54 2.90 18.39
CA PRO A 3 3.92 2.56 18.10
C PRO A 3 4.80 3.81 18.25
N GLN A 4 6.05 3.60 18.66
CA GLN A 4 7.01 4.69 18.82
C GLN A 4 7.74 4.94 17.51
N LEU A 5 7.72 6.18 17.04
CA LEU A 5 8.48 6.59 15.87
C LEU A 5 9.93 6.86 16.29
N THR A 6 10.89 6.20 15.64
CA THR A 6 12.33 6.39 15.92
C THR A 6 13.13 6.81 14.70
N SER A 7 12.60 6.54 13.51
CA SER A 7 13.13 6.92 12.21
C SER A 7 11.99 7.24 11.25
N TRP A 8 12.22 8.13 10.28
CA TRP A 8 11.26 8.35 9.19
C TRP A 8 11.03 7.10 8.33
N GLU A 9 11.95 6.13 8.39
CA GLU A 9 11.83 4.83 7.71
C GLU A 9 10.81 3.89 8.38
N ASP A 10 10.44 4.14 9.63
CA ASP A 10 9.43 3.36 10.35
C ASP A 10 8.01 3.68 9.85
N LEU A 11 7.84 4.80 9.15
CA LEU A 11 6.54 5.21 8.63
C LEU A 11 6.18 4.40 7.38
N LEU A 12 4.92 3.98 7.32
CA LEU A 12 4.33 3.46 6.10
C LEU A 12 4.33 4.53 5.00
N TRP A 13 4.10 5.78 5.40
CA TRP A 13 4.01 6.93 4.51
C TRP A 13 4.06 8.25 5.30
N VAL A 14 4.55 9.33 4.66
CA VAL A 14 4.50 10.71 5.15
C VAL A 14 4.41 11.67 3.97
N SER A 15 3.58 12.70 4.08
CA SER A 15 3.44 13.79 3.11
C SER A 15 3.07 15.11 3.77
N GLU A 16 3.34 16.19 3.06
CA GLU A 16 2.87 17.54 3.39
C GLU A 16 1.76 17.91 2.41
N GLU A 17 0.64 18.39 2.94
CA GLU A 17 -0.41 19.04 2.15
C GLU A 17 -0.05 20.49 1.94
N VAL A 18 -0.19 20.94 0.70
CA VAL A 18 -0.02 22.33 0.29
C VAL A 18 -1.27 22.79 -0.43
N ASP A 19 -1.61 24.05 -0.28
CA ASP A 19 -2.67 24.67 -1.07
C ASP A 19 -2.28 24.63 -2.56
N GLU A 20 -3.16 24.13 -3.42
CA GLU A 20 -2.86 23.98 -4.85
C GLU A 20 -2.71 25.33 -5.58
N ASP A 21 -3.39 26.38 -5.10
CA ASP A 21 -3.37 27.71 -5.73
C ASP A 21 -2.21 28.56 -5.22
N THR A 22 -1.96 28.56 -3.91
CA THR A 22 -0.94 29.41 -3.28
C THR A 22 0.39 28.70 -3.04
N GLY A 23 0.39 27.37 -3.00
CA GLY A 23 1.55 26.56 -2.57
C GLY A 23 1.83 26.63 -1.07
N ASP A 24 0.93 27.25 -0.29
CA ASP A 24 1.14 27.41 1.15
C ASP A 24 0.95 26.08 1.88
N PHE A 25 1.89 25.77 2.76
CA PHE A 25 1.81 24.62 3.64
C PHE A 25 0.53 24.64 4.49
N GLN A 26 -0.17 23.50 4.54
CA GLN A 26 -1.36 23.31 5.34
C GLN A 26 -1.06 22.44 6.58
N TYR A 27 -0.62 21.19 6.35
CA TYR A 27 -0.31 20.23 7.41
C TYR A 27 0.58 19.09 6.90
N THR A 28 1.26 18.43 7.82
CA THR A 28 1.96 17.15 7.56
C THR A 28 1.11 16.02 8.08
N MET A 29 1.03 14.95 7.32
CA MET A 29 0.30 13.73 7.66
C MET A 29 1.16 12.50 7.42
N PHE A 30 0.93 11.48 8.22
CA PHE A 30 1.75 10.28 8.22
C PHE A 30 0.99 9.09 8.79
N ALA A 31 1.42 7.90 8.39
CA ALA A 31 0.90 6.65 8.90
C ALA A 31 2.03 5.73 9.33
N MET A 32 1.80 4.98 10.40
CA MET A 32 2.66 3.91 10.88
C MET A 32 1.85 2.62 10.98
N VAL A 33 2.53 1.48 10.85
CA VAL A 33 1.93 0.16 11.01
C VAL A 33 2.63 -0.61 12.12
N GLU A 34 1.85 -1.21 13.01
CA GLU A 34 2.33 -2.10 14.07
C GLU A 34 1.35 -3.26 14.19
N ASP A 35 1.82 -4.50 14.05
CA ASP A 35 0.97 -5.71 14.03
C ASP A 35 -0.26 -5.56 13.09
N ASP A 36 -0.02 -5.05 11.87
CA ASP A 36 -1.04 -4.73 10.87
C ASP A 36 -2.14 -3.73 11.31
N MET A 37 -2.01 -3.11 12.47
CA MET A 37 -2.85 -1.99 12.86
C MET A 37 -2.26 -0.71 12.29
N ILE A 38 -3.10 0.11 11.66
CA ILE A 38 -2.67 1.39 11.10
C ILE A 38 -2.94 2.49 12.13
N TYR A 39 -1.90 3.27 12.35
CA TYR A 39 -1.94 4.48 13.16
C TYR A 39 -1.73 5.67 12.23
N TYR A 40 -2.59 6.68 12.36
CA TYR A 40 -2.56 7.87 11.52
C TYR A 40 -2.34 9.10 12.39
N GLY A 41 -1.50 10.00 11.91
CA GLY A 41 -1.17 11.26 12.58
C GLY A 41 -1.20 12.41 11.59
N GLN A 42 -1.62 13.58 12.09
CA GLN A 42 -1.61 14.84 11.36
C GLN A 42 -1.14 15.95 12.29
N LEU A 43 -0.26 16.82 11.77
CA LEU A 43 0.32 17.94 12.51
C LEU A 43 0.38 19.18 11.62
N ASN A 44 -0.03 20.33 12.14
CA ASN A 44 0.08 21.62 11.46
C ASN A 44 1.51 22.19 11.58
N LYS A 45 2.51 21.39 11.18
CA LYS A 45 3.93 21.74 11.17
C LYS A 45 4.62 21.07 9.98
N PRO A 46 5.57 21.74 9.30
CA PRO A 46 6.38 21.10 8.27
C PRO A 46 7.13 19.89 8.84
N LYS A 47 7.41 18.90 7.99
CA LYS A 47 8.15 17.66 8.31
C LYS A 47 9.49 17.97 8.96
N ALA A 48 10.18 19.01 8.50
CA ALA A 48 11.47 19.45 9.04
C ALA A 48 11.40 19.90 10.51
N ASP A 49 10.22 20.33 10.97
CA ASP A 49 9.98 20.90 12.30
C ASP A 49 9.28 19.93 13.26
N ILE A 50 9.03 18.68 12.82
CA ILE A 50 8.38 17.64 13.62
C ILE A 50 9.44 16.79 14.31
N SER A 51 9.40 16.78 15.65
CA SER A 51 10.15 15.79 16.43
C SER A 51 9.44 14.43 16.42
N PHE A 52 10.21 13.35 16.51
CA PHE A 52 9.65 11.99 16.55
C PHE A 52 8.73 11.76 17.75
N GLN A 53 9.01 12.38 18.90
CA GLN A 53 8.11 12.33 20.05
C GLN A 53 6.77 12.99 19.74
N HIS A 54 6.78 14.18 19.14
CA HIS A 54 5.54 14.88 18.81
C HIS A 54 4.71 14.14 17.75
N ALA A 55 5.37 13.51 16.78
CA ALA A 55 4.71 12.62 15.82
C ALA A 55 4.13 11.38 16.49
N THR A 56 4.88 10.75 17.40
CA THR A 56 4.42 9.59 18.18
C THR A 56 3.18 9.93 19.00
N ASP A 57 3.19 11.09 19.66
CA ASP A 57 2.09 11.54 20.53
C ASP A 57 0.81 11.89 19.75
N SER A 58 0.92 12.21 18.45
CA SER A 58 -0.24 12.52 17.60
C SER A 58 -0.83 11.30 16.88
N LEU A 59 -0.22 10.13 16.98
CA LEU A 59 -0.71 8.91 16.32
C LEU A 59 -1.96 8.37 17.01
N VAL A 60 -3.01 8.21 16.22
CA VAL A 60 -4.27 7.60 16.65
C VAL A 60 -4.49 6.32 15.85
N ARG A 61 -4.90 5.24 16.54
CA ARG A 61 -5.27 3.98 15.88
C ARG A 61 -6.51 4.23 15.02
N VAL A 62 -6.42 3.92 13.74
CA VAL A 62 -7.57 3.90 12.85
C VAL A 62 -8.37 2.60 13.08
N PRO A 63 -9.69 2.65 13.26
CA PRO A 63 -10.51 1.44 13.41
C PRO A 63 -10.40 0.53 12.19
N ASP A 64 -10.26 -0.79 12.42
CA ASP A 64 -10.06 -1.76 11.31
C ASP A 64 -11.28 -1.75 10.36
N GLU A 65 -12.49 -1.64 10.90
CA GLU A 65 -13.75 -1.57 10.13
C GLU A 65 -13.86 -0.36 9.21
N GLU A 66 -13.05 0.67 9.42
CA GLU A 66 -13.06 1.88 8.61
C GLU A 66 -12.23 1.72 7.33
N ILE A 67 -11.13 0.96 7.41
CA ILE A 67 -10.09 0.91 6.36
C ILE A 67 -9.85 -0.48 5.76
N PHE A 68 -10.30 -1.55 6.42
CA PHE A 68 -10.14 -2.93 5.96
C PHE A 68 -11.49 -3.59 5.69
N PRO A 69 -11.63 -4.35 4.59
CA PRO A 69 -12.83 -5.12 4.36
C PRO A 69 -12.87 -6.31 5.33
N ARG A 70 -14.07 -6.63 5.82
CA ARG A 70 -14.29 -7.83 6.62
C ARG A 70 -13.94 -9.05 5.80
N TRP A 71 -13.27 -10.01 6.42
CA TRP A 71 -12.94 -11.27 5.76
C TRP A 71 -14.24 -12.06 5.49
N PRO A 72 -14.61 -12.29 4.23
CA PRO A 72 -15.80 -13.05 3.91
C PRO A 72 -15.48 -14.53 4.06
N GLN A 73 -16.18 -15.22 4.98
CA GLN A 73 -16.01 -16.66 5.21
C GLN A 73 -16.53 -17.51 4.05
N ASP A 74 -17.31 -16.90 3.17
CA ASP A 74 -18.10 -17.47 2.10
C ASP A 74 -17.52 -17.22 0.69
N LEU A 75 -16.46 -16.41 0.57
CA LEU A 75 -15.81 -16.14 -0.71
C LEU A 75 -14.65 -17.11 -1.01
N THR A 76 -14.53 -17.48 -2.28
CA THR A 76 -13.41 -18.26 -2.85
C THR A 76 -12.19 -17.38 -3.11
N LEU A 77 -11.83 -16.50 -2.18
CA LEU A 77 -10.55 -15.80 -2.26
C LEU A 77 -9.46 -16.74 -1.68
N THR A 78 -8.23 -16.59 -2.15
CA THR A 78 -7.07 -17.36 -1.67
C THR A 78 -6.39 -16.66 -0.50
N LYS A 79 -6.40 -17.30 0.67
CA LYS A 79 -5.64 -16.84 1.82
C LYS A 79 -4.15 -17.08 1.58
N ALA A 80 -3.32 -16.09 1.88
CA ALA A 80 -1.87 -16.24 1.84
C ALA A 80 -1.40 -17.32 2.84
N PRO A 81 -0.33 -18.07 2.52
CA PRO A 81 0.24 -19.06 3.43
C PRO A 81 0.61 -18.46 4.80
N GLU A 82 0.52 -19.25 5.87
CA GLU A 82 0.97 -18.80 7.20
C GLU A 82 2.49 -18.63 7.25
N GLU A 83 3.21 -19.54 6.62
CA GLU A 83 4.65 -19.45 6.40
C GLU A 83 4.90 -18.76 5.06
N LEU A 84 5.23 -17.48 5.10
CA LEU A 84 5.58 -16.71 3.91
C LEU A 84 7.08 -16.81 3.62
N PRO A 85 7.48 -16.76 2.33
CA PRO A 85 8.87 -16.53 1.97
C PRO A 85 9.42 -15.29 2.67
N PRO A 86 10.73 -15.25 2.99
CA PRO A 86 11.32 -14.13 3.72
C PRO A 86 11.24 -12.80 2.97
N ASP A 87 11.09 -12.83 1.65
CA ASP A 87 11.13 -11.66 0.77
C ASP A 87 9.81 -11.46 0.02
N VAL A 88 8.76 -11.18 0.78
CA VAL A 88 7.43 -10.83 0.24
C VAL A 88 7.16 -9.34 0.36
N PHE A 89 6.32 -8.84 -0.55
CA PHE A 89 5.77 -7.50 -0.48
C PHE A 89 4.34 -7.57 0.05
N PHE A 90 4.08 -6.82 1.12
CA PHE A 90 2.75 -6.65 1.71
C PHE A 90 2.15 -5.32 1.25
N LYS A 91 1.20 -5.41 0.31
CA LYS A 91 0.44 -4.25 -0.14
C LYS A 91 -0.72 -3.99 0.82
N ARG A 92 -0.72 -2.82 1.45
CA ARG A 92 -1.77 -2.34 2.37
C ARG A 92 -2.64 -1.27 1.68
N PRO A 93 -3.83 -0.94 2.21
CA PRO A 93 -4.57 0.23 1.75
C PRO A 93 -3.70 1.49 1.75
N GLY A 94 -3.82 2.29 0.69
CA GLY A 94 -3.11 3.55 0.60
C GLY A 94 -3.67 4.55 1.61
N MET A 95 -2.85 4.99 2.56
CA MET A 95 -3.25 5.97 3.59
C MET A 95 -3.10 7.43 3.14
N ALA A 96 -2.60 7.65 1.92
CA ALA A 96 -2.32 8.98 1.39
C ALA A 96 -3.57 9.87 1.22
N LEU A 97 -4.74 9.25 1.04
CA LEU A 97 -6.02 9.97 0.86
C LEU A 97 -6.95 9.81 2.08
N TYR A 98 -6.45 9.29 3.20
CA TYR A 98 -7.29 8.98 4.36
C TYR A 98 -7.95 10.22 4.95
N ASP A 99 -7.22 11.32 5.10
CA ASP A 99 -7.72 12.61 5.58
C ASP A 99 -8.78 13.20 4.63
N ILE A 100 -8.52 13.17 3.32
CA ILE A 100 -9.46 13.62 2.29
C ILE A 100 -10.73 12.77 2.37
N PHE A 101 -10.61 11.45 2.37
CA PHE A 101 -11.76 10.57 2.45
C PHE A 101 -12.53 10.71 3.77
N SER A 102 -11.85 10.97 4.88
CA SER A 102 -12.46 11.22 6.18
C SER A 102 -13.25 12.52 6.18
N LYS A 103 -12.63 13.61 5.70
CA LYS A 103 -13.27 14.93 5.52
C LYS A 103 -14.52 14.85 4.64
N HIS A 104 -14.47 14.09 3.56
CA HIS A 104 -15.58 13.91 2.63
C HIS A 104 -16.53 12.76 2.99
N LYS A 105 -16.31 12.05 4.11
CA LYS A 105 -17.13 10.91 4.59
C LYS A 105 -17.23 9.75 3.61
N VAL A 106 -16.15 9.48 2.88
CA VAL A 106 -16.03 8.41 1.88
C VAL A 106 -14.92 7.41 2.20
N VAL A 107 -14.51 7.29 3.48
CA VAL A 107 -13.44 6.36 3.91
C VAL A 107 -13.74 4.90 3.55
N HIS A 108 -15.03 4.54 3.46
CA HIS A 108 -15.49 3.22 2.99
C HIS A 108 -14.98 2.84 1.59
N LEU A 109 -14.44 3.78 0.80
CA LEU A 109 -13.76 3.49 -0.46
C LEU A 109 -12.41 2.78 -0.27
N LEU A 110 -11.71 2.95 0.87
CA LEU A 110 -10.47 2.22 1.16
C LEU A 110 -10.68 0.70 1.28
N PRO A 111 -11.59 0.20 2.15
CA PRO A 111 -11.83 -1.23 2.25
C PRO A 111 -12.43 -1.80 0.97
N LYS A 112 -13.29 -1.02 0.28
CA LYS A 112 -13.85 -1.41 -1.01
C LYS A 112 -12.76 -1.59 -2.07
N GLY A 113 -11.85 -0.62 -2.20
CA GLY A 113 -10.75 -0.69 -3.15
C GLY A 113 -9.81 -1.87 -2.87
N LEU A 114 -9.47 -2.14 -1.60
CA LEU A 114 -8.67 -3.32 -1.26
C LEU A 114 -9.37 -4.63 -1.61
N MET A 115 -10.70 -4.70 -1.44
CA MET A 115 -11.49 -5.88 -1.82
C MET A 115 -11.52 -6.08 -3.34
N GLU A 116 -11.77 -5.02 -4.10
CA GLU A 116 -11.74 -5.05 -5.57
C GLU A 116 -10.35 -5.49 -6.06
N GLU A 117 -9.27 -4.96 -5.48
CA GLU A 117 -7.92 -5.42 -5.78
C GLU A 117 -7.73 -6.91 -5.46
N ALA A 118 -8.24 -7.41 -4.33
CA ALA A 118 -8.15 -8.82 -3.96
C ALA A 118 -8.85 -9.71 -5.00
N GLU A 119 -10.04 -9.33 -5.44
CA GLU A 119 -10.83 -10.06 -6.45
C GLU A 119 -10.11 -10.11 -7.80
N GLU A 120 -9.60 -8.98 -8.29
CA GLU A 120 -8.82 -8.91 -9.53
C GLU A 120 -7.55 -9.77 -9.46
N MET A 121 -6.88 -9.79 -8.31
CA MET A 121 -5.70 -10.63 -8.12
C MET A 121 -6.02 -12.13 -8.13
N GLU A 122 -7.22 -12.57 -7.77
CA GLU A 122 -7.64 -13.96 -7.95
C GLU A 122 -7.77 -14.33 -9.43
N VAL A 123 -8.32 -13.43 -10.24
CA VAL A 123 -8.41 -13.61 -11.70
C VAL A 123 -7.02 -13.77 -12.29
N LEU A 124 -6.09 -12.88 -11.93
CA LEU A 124 -4.69 -12.95 -12.37
C LEU A 124 -3.98 -14.21 -11.89
N ARG A 125 -4.25 -14.67 -10.66
CA ARG A 125 -3.68 -15.92 -10.15
C ARG A 125 -4.13 -17.14 -10.96
N SER A 126 -5.38 -17.14 -11.44
CA SER A 126 -5.93 -18.25 -12.24
C SER A 126 -5.31 -18.35 -13.64
N LYS A 127 -4.78 -17.24 -14.17
CA LYS A 127 -4.10 -17.16 -15.46
C LYS A 127 -2.76 -16.42 -15.31
N PRO A 128 -1.72 -17.07 -14.75
CA PRO A 128 -0.45 -16.41 -14.47
C PRO A 128 0.29 -16.03 -15.75
N HIS A 129 1.04 -14.92 -15.71
CA HIS A 129 1.92 -14.47 -16.78
C HIS A 129 3.33 -14.21 -16.23
N PRO A 130 4.42 -14.61 -16.91
CA PRO A 130 5.79 -14.53 -16.38
C PRO A 130 6.28 -13.10 -16.09
N ASN A 131 5.68 -12.09 -16.73
CA ASN A 131 6.03 -10.67 -16.54
C ASN A 131 5.04 -9.91 -15.62
N ILE A 132 4.20 -10.63 -14.88
CA ILE A 132 3.33 -10.08 -13.84
C ILE A 132 3.76 -10.68 -12.50
N VAL A 133 3.88 -9.85 -11.48
CA VAL A 133 4.30 -10.28 -10.14
C VAL A 133 3.35 -11.36 -9.60
N ARG A 134 3.92 -12.39 -8.98
CA ARG A 134 3.13 -13.46 -8.37
C ARG A 134 2.41 -12.95 -7.14
N TYR A 135 1.13 -13.27 -7.06
CA TYR A 135 0.28 -13.06 -5.89
C TYR A 135 0.14 -14.35 -5.09
N HIS A 136 0.35 -14.24 -3.77
CA HIS A 136 0.31 -15.36 -2.83
C HIS A 136 -1.04 -15.52 -2.14
N GLY A 137 -1.91 -14.50 -2.20
CA GLY A 137 -3.17 -14.46 -1.47
C GLY A 137 -3.31 -13.21 -0.60
N TYR A 138 -4.48 -13.06 0.01
CA TYR A 138 -4.74 -12.00 0.98
C TYR A 138 -4.25 -12.38 2.36
N HIS A 139 -3.87 -11.38 3.15
CA HIS A 139 -3.51 -11.53 4.54
C HIS A 139 -4.70 -11.21 5.45
N VAL A 140 -4.97 -12.08 6.43
CA VAL A 140 -6.05 -11.88 7.40
C VAL A 140 -5.51 -11.70 8.79
N ARG A 141 -5.91 -10.60 9.43
CA ARG A 141 -5.73 -10.36 10.86
C ARG A 141 -7.01 -9.80 11.44
N ARG A 142 -7.33 -10.20 12.68
CA ARG A 142 -8.46 -9.66 13.46
C ARG A 142 -9.83 -9.75 12.75
N GLY A 143 -10.01 -10.67 11.81
CA GLY A 143 -11.25 -10.83 11.03
C GLY A 143 -11.37 -9.93 9.81
N TYR A 144 -10.28 -9.26 9.41
CA TYR A 144 -10.23 -8.35 8.26
C TYR A 144 -9.14 -8.77 7.28
N ILE A 145 -9.33 -8.45 6.01
CA ILE A 145 -8.25 -8.51 5.01
C ILE A 145 -7.39 -7.26 5.20
N THR A 146 -6.18 -7.41 5.75
CA THR A 146 -5.30 -6.29 6.09
C THR A 146 -4.31 -5.94 4.98
N GLY A 147 -4.21 -6.79 3.96
CA GLY A 147 -3.38 -6.54 2.79
C GLY A 147 -3.31 -7.73 1.83
N LEU A 148 -2.58 -7.52 0.75
CA LEU A 148 -2.31 -8.51 -0.29
C LEU A 148 -0.82 -8.86 -0.31
N VAL A 149 -0.50 -10.13 -0.52
CA VAL A 149 0.88 -10.63 -0.45
C VAL A 149 1.40 -10.96 -1.84
N PHE A 150 2.56 -10.40 -2.19
CA PHE A 150 3.21 -10.56 -3.49
C PHE A 150 4.66 -10.98 -3.34
N ASP A 151 5.25 -11.52 -4.41
CA ASP A 151 6.71 -11.57 -4.53
C ASP A 151 7.29 -10.15 -4.42
N ARG A 152 8.38 -9.98 -3.66
CA ARG A 152 9.10 -8.70 -3.61
C ARG A 152 10.11 -8.63 -4.75
N HIS A 153 10.15 -7.48 -5.40
CA HIS A 153 11.23 -7.13 -6.31
C HIS A 153 12.15 -6.09 -5.65
N PRO A 154 13.48 -6.18 -5.86
CA PRO A 154 14.43 -5.27 -5.22
C PRO A 154 14.32 -3.84 -5.74
N HIS A 155 13.80 -3.66 -6.96
CA HIS A 155 13.72 -2.38 -7.63
C HIS A 155 12.40 -2.26 -8.40
N ASP A 156 11.84 -1.06 -8.39
CA ASP A 156 11.00 -0.58 -9.49
C ASP A 156 11.88 -0.03 -10.63
N LEU A 157 11.29 0.31 -11.77
CA LEU A 157 12.04 0.84 -12.91
C LEU A 157 12.81 2.12 -12.56
N LYS A 158 12.23 3.00 -11.73
CA LYS A 158 12.82 4.28 -11.36
C LYS A 158 14.07 4.10 -10.50
N SER A 159 13.99 3.29 -9.44
CA SER A 159 15.10 2.96 -8.55
C SER A 159 16.18 2.16 -9.27
N TYR A 160 15.80 1.23 -10.15
CA TYR A 160 16.74 0.50 -10.99
C TYR A 160 17.63 1.44 -11.82
N LEU A 161 17.02 2.40 -12.53
CA LEU A 161 17.75 3.38 -13.34
C LEU A 161 18.55 4.36 -12.48
N LYS A 162 17.99 4.83 -11.35
CA LYS A 162 18.70 5.74 -10.43
C LYS A 162 19.95 5.11 -9.81
N ASN A 163 19.96 3.79 -9.62
CA ASN A 163 21.11 3.03 -9.14
C ASN A 163 22.16 2.80 -10.23
N GLY A 164 22.01 3.41 -11.40
CA GLY A 164 22.98 3.34 -12.50
C GLY A 164 22.88 2.07 -13.33
N HIS A 165 21.87 1.22 -13.09
CA HIS A 165 21.64 0.07 -13.95
C HIS A 165 21.08 0.52 -15.31
N LEU A 166 21.54 -0.14 -16.37
CA LEU A 166 21.09 0.13 -17.74
C LEU A 166 20.18 -0.99 -18.22
N ILE A 167 19.13 -0.62 -18.96
CA ILE A 167 18.36 -1.59 -19.74
C ILE A 167 19.22 -1.99 -20.94
N GLN A 168 19.76 -3.20 -20.90
CA GLN A 168 20.70 -3.67 -21.93
C GLN A 168 20.03 -3.89 -23.28
N ASN A 169 18.78 -4.37 -23.27
CA ASN A 169 17.99 -4.62 -24.47
C ASN A 169 16.60 -3.97 -24.31
N THR A 170 16.49 -2.73 -24.76
CA THR A 170 15.24 -1.95 -24.67
C THR A 170 14.12 -2.60 -25.47
N THR A 171 14.43 -3.17 -26.65
CA THR A 171 13.42 -3.83 -27.49
C THR A 171 12.80 -5.00 -26.74
N LEU A 172 13.62 -5.91 -26.19
CA LEU A 172 13.13 -7.05 -25.42
C LEU A 172 12.37 -6.60 -24.16
N PHE A 173 12.83 -5.55 -23.47
CA PHE A 173 12.12 -5.02 -22.31
C PHE A 173 10.71 -4.54 -22.67
N ILE A 174 10.57 -3.80 -23.77
CA ILE A 174 9.27 -3.33 -24.25
C ILE A 174 8.39 -4.51 -24.69
N GLU A 175 8.93 -5.48 -25.44
CA GLU A 175 8.19 -6.69 -25.85
C GLU A 175 7.62 -7.46 -24.64
N LEU A 176 8.42 -7.64 -23.58
CA LEU A 176 8.00 -8.31 -22.36
C LEU A 176 6.94 -7.51 -21.58
N LEU A 177 7.07 -6.19 -21.54
CA LEU A 177 6.07 -5.29 -20.93
C LEU A 177 4.75 -5.32 -21.71
N GLU A 178 4.81 -5.23 -23.04
CA GLU A 178 3.64 -5.32 -23.93
C GLU A 178 2.94 -6.67 -23.78
N SER A 179 3.68 -7.78 -23.68
CA SER A 179 3.10 -9.10 -23.41
C SER A 179 2.29 -9.14 -22.11
N ALA A 180 2.82 -8.54 -21.02
CA ALA A 180 2.09 -8.42 -19.76
C ALA A 180 0.82 -7.57 -19.90
N ILE A 181 0.90 -6.44 -20.59
CA ILE A 181 -0.24 -5.54 -20.81
C ILE A 181 -1.31 -6.22 -21.68
N HIS A 182 -0.92 -6.90 -22.76
CA HIS A 182 -1.84 -7.67 -23.59
C HIS A 182 -2.52 -8.79 -22.80
N HIS A 183 -1.78 -9.46 -21.91
CA HIS A 183 -2.36 -10.44 -21.01
C HIS A 183 -3.42 -9.81 -20.09
N LEU A 184 -3.13 -8.68 -19.46
CA LEU A 184 -4.10 -7.94 -18.64
C LEU A 184 -5.35 -7.57 -19.44
N HIS A 185 -5.19 -6.98 -20.63
CA HIS A 185 -6.33 -6.63 -21.50
C HIS A 185 -7.13 -7.85 -21.98
N SER A 186 -6.54 -9.04 -22.02
CA SER A 186 -7.25 -10.26 -22.40
C SER A 186 -8.20 -10.78 -21.31
N LEU A 187 -8.11 -10.23 -20.09
CA LEU A 187 -8.86 -10.67 -18.92
C LEU A 187 -10.12 -9.84 -18.64
N GLY A 188 -10.23 -8.63 -19.19
CA GLY A 188 -11.34 -7.69 -18.97
C GLY A 188 -10.85 -6.26 -18.85
#